data_AF-A0AAV3UP59-F1
#
_entry.id   AF-A0AAV3UP59-F1
#
_cell.length_a   1.000
_cell.length_b   1.000
_cell.length_c   1.000
_cell.angle_alpha   90.00
_cell.angle_beta   90.00
_cell.angle_gamma   90.00
#
_symmetry.space_group_name_H-M   'P 1'
#
loop_
_entity.id
_entity.type
_entity.pdbx_description
1 polymer ?
#
loop_
_entity_poly.entity_id
_entity_poly.type
_entity_poly.pdbx_seq_one_letter_code
_entity_poly.pdbx_strand_id
1 'polypeptide(L)'
;MAHPDYFTQALVTEINAFEKSDDFQTAFGNGIIATEGDQWRRQRDVLQPFFTRKQVAEYSDQMVEATQRRVDTWLDREILDIEDSSLSQVRSVSLPLWLAEDFIYRSP
;
A
#
# COMPACT_ATOMS: atom_id res chain seq x y z
N MET A 1 24.13 -8.03 15.44
CA MET A 1 23.97 -7.07 14.32
C MET A 1 22.52 -6.59 14.13
N ALA A 2 21.54 -6.97 14.98
CA ALA A 2 20.14 -6.49 14.88
C ALA A 2 19.73 -5.67 16.11
N HIS A 3 20.54 -4.66 16.47
CA HIS A 3 20.19 -3.76 17.57
C HIS A 3 19.17 -2.71 17.08
N PRO A 4 18.15 -2.33 17.87
CA PRO A 4 17.13 -1.33 17.50
C PRO A 4 17.70 0.00 17.00
N ASP A 5 18.86 0.40 17.50
CA ASP A 5 19.51 1.65 17.09
C ASP A 5 19.88 1.66 15.60
N TYR A 6 20.26 0.50 15.03
CA TYR A 6 20.55 0.42 13.60
C TYR A 6 19.29 0.57 12.73
N PHE A 7 18.13 0.15 13.23
CA PHE A 7 16.86 0.42 12.55
C PHE A 7 16.49 1.89 12.61
N THR A 8 16.68 2.53 13.77
CA THR A 8 16.45 3.97 13.91
C THR A 8 17.40 4.76 13.00
N GLN A 9 18.65 4.32 12.93
CA GLN A 9 19.64 4.93 12.05
C GLN A 9 19.20 4.83 10.58
N ALA A 10 18.89 3.62 10.10
CA ALA A 10 18.55 3.40 8.70
C ALA A 10 17.18 3.99 8.30
N LEU A 11 16.18 3.94 9.18
CA LEU A 11 14.79 4.28 8.82
C LEU A 11 14.36 5.69 9.25
N VAL A 12 15.13 6.37 10.10
CA VAL A 12 14.72 7.66 10.67
C VAL A 12 15.82 8.72 10.52
N THR A 13 17.01 8.48 11.09
CA THR A 13 18.01 9.56 11.20
C THR A 13 18.84 9.72 9.93
N GLU A 14 19.20 8.62 9.28
CA GLU A 14 20.08 8.58 8.09
C GLU A 14 19.35 8.04 6.86
N ILE A 15 18.03 8.29 6.74
CA ILE A 15 17.21 7.71 5.65
C ILE A 15 17.72 8.07 4.24
N ASN A 16 18.38 9.21 4.06
CA ASN A 16 18.94 9.63 2.78
C ASN A 16 20.30 8.99 2.45
N ALA A 17 20.90 8.25 3.41
CA ALA A 17 22.15 7.51 3.19
C ALA A 17 21.90 6.08 2.69
N PHE A 18 20.63 5.66 2.60
CA PHE A 18 20.22 4.34 2.14
C PHE A 18 19.28 4.49 0.95
N GLU A 19 19.60 3.79 -0.13
CA GLU A 19 18.78 3.73 -1.33
C GLU A 19 18.08 2.36 -1.37
N LYS A 20 16.88 2.34 -1.95
CA LYS A 20 16.15 1.13 -2.29
C LYS A 20 16.91 0.38 -3.39
N SER A 21 16.90 -0.93 -3.32
CA SER A 21 17.49 -1.75 -4.37
C SER A 21 16.72 -1.63 -5.68
N ASP A 22 17.39 -1.94 -6.79
CA ASP A 22 16.82 -1.93 -8.15
C ASP A 22 15.57 -2.83 -8.31
N ASP A 23 15.41 -3.82 -7.44
CA ASP A 23 14.24 -4.70 -7.40
C ASP A 23 12.94 -3.92 -7.17
N PHE A 24 13.00 -2.79 -6.45
CA PHE A 24 11.85 -1.92 -6.24
C PHE A 24 11.37 -1.28 -7.55
N GLN A 25 12.29 -0.77 -8.37
CA GLN A 25 11.92 -0.23 -9.68
C GLN A 25 11.40 -1.33 -10.61
N THR A 26 11.98 -2.53 -10.53
CA THR A 26 11.51 -3.67 -11.33
C THR A 26 10.08 -4.08 -10.97
N ALA A 27 9.74 -4.08 -9.68
CA ALA A 27 8.42 -4.49 -9.20
C ALA A 27 7.35 -3.38 -9.30
N PHE A 28 7.72 -2.11 -9.10
CA PHE A 28 6.77 -1.00 -8.94
C PHE A 28 6.96 0.14 -9.95
N GLY A 29 7.90 0.03 -10.89
CA GLY A 29 8.19 1.06 -11.89
C GLY A 29 8.53 2.41 -11.24
N ASN A 30 7.86 3.46 -11.72
CA ASN A 30 7.97 4.82 -11.18
C ASN A 30 6.97 5.12 -10.04
N GLY A 31 6.41 4.07 -9.43
CA GLY A 31 5.49 4.22 -8.30
C GLY A 31 6.17 4.74 -7.05
N ILE A 32 5.39 5.37 -6.17
CA ILE A 32 5.87 6.01 -4.93
C ILE A 32 6.72 5.09 -4.04
N ILE A 33 6.50 3.78 -4.13
CA ILE A 33 7.26 2.79 -3.37
C ILE A 33 8.68 2.64 -3.91
N ALA A 34 8.92 2.87 -5.20
CA ALA A 34 10.23 2.74 -5.86
C ALA A 34 10.95 4.07 -6.11
N THR A 35 10.24 5.20 -6.12
CA THR A 35 10.85 6.52 -6.30
C THR A 35 11.53 7.02 -5.02
N GLU A 36 12.50 7.93 -5.20
CA GLU A 36 13.26 8.56 -4.11
C GLU A 36 13.37 10.09 -4.29
N GLY A 37 13.93 10.76 -3.29
CA GLY A 37 14.25 12.19 -3.35
C GLY A 37 13.05 13.10 -3.62
N ASP A 38 13.23 14.09 -4.50
CA ASP A 38 12.20 15.07 -4.87
C ASP A 38 10.95 14.43 -5.49
N GLN A 39 11.13 13.38 -6.30
CA GLN A 39 10.02 12.71 -6.97
C GLN A 39 9.13 12.01 -5.94
N TRP A 40 9.74 11.27 -5.00
CA TRP A 40 9.01 10.66 -3.89
C TRP A 40 8.27 11.71 -3.05
N ARG A 41 8.90 12.84 -2.73
CA ARG A 41 8.26 13.93 -1.94
C ARG A 41 7.00 14.45 -2.63
N ARG A 42 7.09 14.79 -3.93
CA ARG A 42 5.94 15.26 -4.72
C ARG A 42 4.83 14.22 -4.77
N GLN A 43 5.20 12.96 -5.02
CA GLN A 43 4.21 11.88 -5.06
C GLN A 43 3.53 11.68 -3.70
N ARG A 44 4.30 11.76 -2.62
CA ARG A 44 3.76 11.62 -1.26
C ARG A 44 2.84 12.78 -0.90
N ASP A 45 3.17 14.01 -1.26
CA ASP A 45 2.35 15.18 -0.94
C ASP A 45 0.98 15.12 -1.62
N VAL A 46 0.90 14.57 -2.84
CA VAL A 46 -0.37 14.33 -3.55
C VAL A 46 -1.18 13.23 -2.87
N LEU A 47 -0.54 12.16 -2.40
CA LEU A 47 -1.22 10.98 -1.84
C LEU A 47 -1.59 11.14 -0.36
N GLN A 48 -0.78 11.85 0.43
CA GLN A 48 -0.94 11.96 1.88
C GLN A 48 -2.35 12.38 2.32
N PRO A 49 -3.06 13.33 1.66
CA PRO A 49 -4.41 13.73 2.05
C PRO A 49 -5.45 12.59 2.02
N PHE A 50 -5.26 11.58 1.15
CA PHE A 50 -6.12 10.41 1.06
C PHE A 50 -5.90 9.42 2.23
N PHE A 51 -4.78 9.52 2.94
CA PHE A 51 -4.44 8.64 4.07
C PHE A 51 -4.56 9.33 5.43
N THR A 52 -5.38 10.38 5.52
CA THR A 52 -5.68 11.00 6.82
C THR A 52 -6.56 10.10 7.68
N ARG A 53 -6.50 10.26 9.01
CA ARG A 53 -7.33 9.48 9.96
C ARG A 53 -8.83 9.53 9.60
N LYS A 54 -9.33 10.67 9.12
CA LYS A 54 -10.71 10.82 8.67
C LYS A 54 -11.02 9.96 7.45
N GLN A 55 -10.17 10.05 6.42
CA GLN A 55 -10.33 9.25 5.19
C GLN A 55 -10.24 7.75 5.47
N VAL A 56 -9.29 7.31 6.31
CA VAL A 56 -9.16 5.91 6.73
C VAL A 56 -10.42 5.40 7.44
N ALA A 57 -11.04 6.24 8.29
CA ALA A 57 -12.30 5.88 8.93
C ALA A 57 -13.44 5.71 7.91
N GLU A 58 -13.53 6.58 6.89
CA GLU A 58 -14.52 6.46 5.81
C GLU A 58 -14.29 5.22 4.93
N TYR A 59 -13.04 4.78 4.74
CA TYR A 59 -12.75 3.54 4.02
C TYR A 59 -13.05 2.28 4.84
N SER A 60 -13.07 2.39 6.17
CA SER A 60 -13.29 1.24 7.05
C SER A 60 -14.67 0.61 6.83
N ASP A 61 -15.71 1.42 6.62
CA ASP A 61 -17.05 0.91 6.32
C ASP A 61 -17.10 0.15 4.98
N GLN A 62 -16.37 0.64 3.97
CA GLN A 62 -16.28 -0.01 2.66
C GLN A 62 -15.45 -1.30 2.72
N MET A 63 -14.39 -1.32 3.55
CA MET A 63 -13.62 -2.52 3.85
C MET A 63 -14.50 -3.60 4.47
N VAL A 64 -15.34 -3.24 5.44
CA VAL A 64 -16.29 -4.15 6.07
C VAL A 64 -17.29 -4.68 5.04
N GLU A 65 -17.88 -3.81 4.23
CA GLU A 65 -18.85 -4.23 3.22
C GLU A 65 -18.25 -5.20 2.18
N ALA A 66 -17.07 -4.86 1.65
CA ALA A 66 -16.36 -5.73 0.72
C ALA A 66 -16.01 -7.08 1.36
N THR A 67 -15.65 -7.09 2.64
CA THR A 67 -15.36 -8.31 3.40
C THR A 67 -16.60 -9.17 3.58
N GLN A 68 -17.73 -8.54 3.93
CA GLN A 68 -19.00 -9.25 4.07
C GLN A 68 -19.41 -9.87 2.73
N ARG A 69 -19.37 -9.10 1.63
CA ARG A 69 -19.66 -9.60 0.28
C ARG A 69 -18.82 -10.81 -0.10
N ARG A 70 -17.58 -10.89 0.38
CA ARG A 70 -16.70 -12.04 0.13
C ARG A 70 -17.03 -13.22 1.02
N VAL A 71 -17.25 -13.00 2.32
CA VAL A 71 -17.63 -14.08 3.24
C VAL A 71 -18.95 -14.73 2.82
N ASP A 72 -19.90 -13.95 2.30
CA ASP A 72 -21.19 -14.45 1.79
C ASP A 72 -21.03 -15.41 0.59
N THR A 73 -19.88 -15.42 -0.09
CA THR A 73 -19.60 -16.34 -1.20
C THR A 73 -19.03 -17.69 -0.75
N TRP A 74 -18.66 -17.83 0.53
CA TRP A 74 -18.03 -19.05 1.03
C TRP A 74 -19.06 -20.15 1.25
N LEU A 75 -18.73 -21.36 0.84
CA LEU A 75 -19.57 -22.54 1.09
C LEU A 75 -19.28 -23.10 2.49
N ASP A 76 -20.28 -23.74 3.10
CA ASP A 76 -20.08 -24.41 4.39
C ASP A 76 -18.98 -25.48 4.27
N ARG A 77 -17.99 -25.40 5.18
CA ARG A 77 -16.79 -26.26 5.24
C ARG A 77 -15.83 -26.15 4.05
N GLU A 78 -15.85 -25.05 3.31
CA GLU A 78 -14.84 -24.77 2.28
C GLU A 78 -13.44 -24.58 2.90
N ILE A 79 -12.44 -25.25 2.33
CA ILE A 79 -11.03 -25.01 2.66
C ILE A 79 -10.50 -24.01 1.65
N LEU A 80 -10.23 -22.79 2.13
CA LEU A 80 -9.70 -21.71 1.31
C LEU A 80 -8.19 -21.60 1.49
N ASP A 81 -7.49 -21.44 0.37
CA ASP A 81 -6.13 -20.92 0.39
C ASP A 81 -6.19 -19.42 0.74
N ILE A 82 -5.56 -19.06 1.85
CA ILE A 82 -5.59 -17.68 2.36
C ILE A 82 -4.77 -16.74 1.47
N GLU A 83 -3.72 -17.22 0.82
CA GLU A 83 -2.88 -16.39 -0.04
C GLU A 83 -3.68 -15.94 -1.29
N ASP A 84 -4.34 -16.88 -1.97
CA ASP A 84 -5.15 -16.61 -3.15
C ASP A 84 -6.46 -15.85 -2.81
N SER A 85 -7.09 -16.22 -1.69
CA SER A 85 -8.32 -15.57 -1.26
C SER A 85 -8.11 -14.15 -0.71
N SER A 86 -6.94 -13.86 -0.12
CA SER A 86 -6.63 -12.52 0.41
C SER A 86 -6.29 -11.53 -0.72
N LEU A 87 -5.51 -11.96 -1.72
CA LEU A 87 -5.13 -11.09 -2.84
C LEU A 87 -6.31 -10.68 -3.72
N SER A 88 -7.29 -11.57 -3.91
CA SER A 88 -8.55 -11.22 -4.59
C SER A 88 -9.41 -10.24 -3.78
N GLN A 89 -9.36 -10.31 -2.45
CA GLN A 89 -10.13 -9.45 -1.56
C GLN A 89 -9.62 -8.01 -1.53
N VAL A 90 -8.30 -7.80 -1.51
CA VAL A 90 -7.70 -6.46 -1.49
C VAL A 90 -8.14 -5.62 -2.70
N ARG A 91 -8.36 -6.23 -3.85
CA ARG A 91 -8.83 -5.54 -5.08
C ARG A 91 -10.29 -5.06 -5.02
N SER A 92 -11.13 -5.67 -4.19
CA SER A 92 -12.57 -5.37 -4.08
C SER A 92 -12.87 -4.13 -3.22
N VAL A 93 -11.96 -3.81 -2.29
CA VAL A 93 -12.07 -2.66 -1.37
C VAL A 93 -11.73 -1.33 -2.07
N SER A 94 -11.00 -1.37 -3.18
CA SER A 94 -10.28 -0.21 -3.74
C SER A 94 -11.11 0.72 -4.63
N LEU A 95 -12.42 0.83 -4.50
CA LEU A 95 -13.22 1.68 -5.42
C LEU A 95 -13.09 3.21 -5.19
N PRO A 96 -12.73 3.75 -4.01
CA PRO A 96 -12.34 5.17 -3.85
C PRO A 96 -10.86 5.47 -4.15
N LEU A 97 -10.01 4.44 -4.19
CA LEU A 97 -8.54 4.57 -4.30
C LEU A 97 -8.04 4.81 -5.74
N TRP A 98 -8.93 4.78 -6.73
CA TRP A 98 -8.60 4.87 -8.15
C TRP A 98 -7.83 6.13 -8.56
N LEU A 99 -8.09 7.28 -7.90
CA LEU A 99 -7.32 8.51 -8.15
C LEU A 99 -5.87 8.43 -7.64
N ALA A 100 -5.62 7.63 -6.60
CA ALA A 100 -4.29 7.37 -6.08
C ALA A 100 -3.57 6.30 -6.90
N GLU A 101 -4.26 5.26 -7.35
CA GLU A 101 -3.66 4.19 -8.19
C GLU A 101 -3.24 4.71 -9.57
N ASP A 102 -4.05 5.54 -10.23
CA ASP A 102 -3.65 6.20 -11.49
C ASP A 102 -2.41 7.09 -11.29
N PHE A 103 -2.29 7.73 -10.13
CA PHE A 103 -1.11 8.54 -9.82
C PHE A 103 0.13 7.71 -9.43
N ILE A 104 -0.07 6.58 -8.74
CA ILE A 104 1.00 5.65 -8.34
C ILE A 104 1.53 4.87 -9.55
N TYR A 105 0.68 4.49 -10.51
CA TYR A 105 1.07 3.66 -11.65
C TYR A 105 1.26 4.44 -12.97
N ARG A 106 0.76 5.68 -13.07
CA ARG A 106 0.73 6.46 -14.32
C ARG A 106 1.28 7.88 -14.15
N SER A 107 2.44 8.03 -13.52
CA SER A 107 3.27 9.23 -13.70
C SER A 107 4.34 8.95 -14.77
N PRO A 108 4.52 9.82 -15.79
CA PRO A 108 5.62 9.70 -16.74
C PRO A 108 6.99 9.77 -16.06
#